data_AF-A0A6M1NMR0-F1
#
_entry.id   AF-A0A6M1NMR0-F1
#
_cell.length_a   1.000
_cell.length_b   1.000
_cell.length_c   1.000
_cell.angle_alpha   90.00
_cell.angle_beta   90.00
_cell.angle_gamma   90.00
#
_symmetry.space_group_name_H-M   'P 1'
#
loop_
_entity.id
_entity.type
_entity.pdbx_description
1 polymer ?
#
loop_
_entity_poly.entity_id
_entity_poly.type
_entity_poly.pdbx_seq_one_letter_code
_entity_poly.pdbx_strand_id
1 'polypeptide(L)'
;MERNAPFIDKIPNELATILKETYTDKNGEIALTDFFDLLAVHELGHAFQHAAGMLKQRTWLNETFCNVLFHTYLAEKNPAQLPYLTVFPQVAIQSFPAERLKYNTLEDFEKYYNEIATKHPDNYGWYQCRFHVLAAEIYDLGGKDVMKKMWDILMNQNEKLNDDDLTDLLIKAHPALEQAITNWNNQ
;
A
#
# COMPACT_ATOMS: atom_id res chain seq x y z
N MET A 1 -28.05 3.92 13.33
CA MET A 1 -27.64 3.72 11.92
C MET A 1 -27.14 2.29 11.86
N GLU A 2 -27.93 1.37 11.32
CA GLU A 2 -27.51 -0.03 11.20
C GLU A 2 -26.24 -0.08 10.36
N ARG A 3 -25.12 -0.46 10.97
CA ARG A 3 -23.87 -0.78 10.28
C ARG A 3 -23.98 -2.18 9.67
N ASN A 4 -25.04 -2.43 8.90
CA ASN A 4 -25.09 -3.61 8.05
C ASN A 4 -24.00 -3.39 7.00
N ALA A 5 -22.89 -4.13 7.06
CA ALA A 5 -21.80 -4.04 6.10
C ALA A 5 -22.25 -4.66 4.75
N PRO A 6 -22.86 -3.91 3.82
CA PRO A 6 -23.60 -4.47 2.67
C PRO A 6 -22.64 -5.03 1.60
N PHE A 7 -21.34 -4.87 1.82
CA PHE A 7 -20.27 -5.31 0.93
C PHE A 7 -19.94 -6.79 1.12
N ILE A 8 -20.09 -7.33 2.33
CA ILE A 8 -19.61 -8.67 2.66
C ILE A 8 -20.44 -9.76 1.98
N ASP A 9 -21.74 -9.54 1.84
CA ASP A 9 -22.63 -10.46 1.12
C ASP A 9 -22.45 -10.38 -0.41
N LYS A 10 -21.59 -9.47 -0.89
CA LYS A 10 -21.33 -9.22 -2.32
C LYS A 10 -19.92 -9.63 -2.77
N ILE A 11 -19.09 -10.16 -1.87
CA ILE A 11 -17.75 -10.66 -2.18
C ILE A 11 -17.72 -12.20 -2.11
N PRO A 12 -16.76 -12.86 -2.77
CA PRO A 12 -16.59 -14.31 -2.67
C PRO A 12 -16.56 -14.82 -1.22
N ASN A 13 -17.20 -15.96 -0.96
CA ASN A 13 -17.34 -16.53 0.39
C ASN A 13 -16.00 -16.70 1.14
N GLU A 14 -14.93 -17.01 0.41
CA GLU A 14 -13.59 -17.13 0.98
C GLU A 14 -13.08 -15.79 1.52
N LEU A 15 -13.18 -14.72 0.71
CA LEU A 15 -12.79 -13.37 1.12
C LEU A 15 -13.68 -12.84 2.26
N ALA A 16 -14.97 -13.13 2.23
CA ALA A 16 -15.90 -12.80 3.32
C ALA A 16 -15.52 -13.50 4.64
N THR A 17 -15.08 -14.75 4.56
CA THR A 17 -14.66 -15.53 5.74
C THR A 17 -13.40 -14.93 6.36
N ILE A 18 -12.36 -14.67 5.56
CA ILE A 18 -11.10 -14.11 6.07
C ILE A 18 -11.31 -12.71 6.66
N LEU A 19 -12.16 -11.89 6.03
CA LEU A 19 -12.50 -10.56 6.56
C LEU A 19 -13.22 -10.63 7.91
N LYS A 20 -14.17 -11.58 8.07
CA LYS A 20 -14.88 -11.84 9.33
C LYS A 20 -13.92 -12.30 10.43
N GLU A 21 -13.10 -13.30 10.14
CA GLU A 21 -12.13 -13.84 11.09
C GLU A 21 -11.13 -12.79 11.58
N THR A 22 -10.81 -11.82 10.73
CA THR A 22 -9.87 -10.75 11.07
C THR A 22 -10.52 -9.60 11.83
N TYR A 23 -11.69 -9.11 11.41
CA TYR A 23 -12.22 -7.82 11.87
C TYR A 23 -13.52 -7.90 12.68
N THR A 24 -14.01 -9.09 13.03
CA THR A 24 -15.16 -9.21 13.92
C THR A 24 -14.79 -8.84 15.37
N ASP A 25 -15.45 -7.82 15.89
CA ASP A 25 -15.26 -7.33 17.25
C ASP A 25 -15.98 -8.22 18.29
N LYS A 26 -15.80 -7.87 19.57
CA LYS A 26 -16.43 -8.58 20.69
C LYS A 26 -17.97 -8.58 20.70
N ASN A 27 -18.59 -7.70 19.90
CA ASN A 27 -20.04 -7.59 19.76
C ASN A 27 -20.55 -8.39 18.54
N GLY A 28 -19.66 -9.01 17.77
CA GLY A 28 -20.01 -9.71 16.53
C GLY A 28 -20.15 -8.79 15.32
N GLU A 29 -19.80 -7.49 15.44
CA GLU A 29 -19.81 -6.54 14.33
C GLU A 29 -18.45 -6.51 13.63
N ILE A 30 -18.44 -6.26 12.33
CA ILE A 30 -17.19 -6.11 11.58
C ILE A 30 -16.75 -4.65 11.65
N ALA A 31 -15.57 -4.42 12.20
CA ALA A 31 -14.99 -3.10 12.39
C ALA A 31 -13.56 -3.06 11.84
N LEU A 32 -13.33 -2.20 10.85
CA LEU A 32 -11.99 -1.95 10.28
C LEU A 32 -11.15 -1.00 11.14
N THR A 33 -11.55 -0.75 12.39
CA THR A 33 -10.87 0.18 13.30
C THR A 33 -9.39 -0.17 13.44
N ASP A 34 -9.06 -1.46 13.61
CA ASP A 34 -7.66 -1.88 13.73
C ASP A 34 -6.83 -1.56 12.48
N PHE A 35 -7.41 -1.66 11.26
CA PHE A 35 -6.71 -1.23 10.05
C PHE A 35 -6.44 0.28 10.05
N PHE A 36 -7.47 1.09 10.32
CA PHE A 36 -7.37 2.55 10.26
C PHE A 36 -6.52 3.14 11.39
N ASP A 37 -6.57 2.60 12.60
CA ASP A 37 -5.76 3.05 13.72
C ASP A 37 -4.27 2.83 13.46
N LEU A 38 -3.93 1.73 12.78
CA LEU A 38 -2.54 1.42 12.45
C LEU A 38 -1.98 2.33 11.33
N LEU A 39 -2.81 3.04 10.55
CA LEU A 39 -2.33 4.01 9.55
C LEU A 39 -1.51 5.15 10.17
N ALA A 40 -1.59 5.39 11.48
CA ALA A 40 -0.67 6.30 12.15
C ALA A 40 0.81 5.94 11.90
N VAL A 41 1.15 4.67 11.71
CA VAL A 41 2.52 4.23 11.39
C VAL A 41 2.90 4.60 9.95
N HIS A 42 1.96 4.58 9.01
CA HIS A 42 2.17 5.10 7.66
C HIS A 42 2.53 6.59 7.70
N GLU A 43 1.79 7.39 8.47
CA GLU A 43 2.05 8.83 8.61
C GLU A 43 3.42 9.12 9.25
N LEU A 44 3.91 8.24 10.13
CA LEU A 44 5.29 8.33 10.64
C LEU A 44 6.33 8.14 9.52
N GLY A 45 6.02 7.35 8.48
CA GLY A 45 6.86 7.24 7.29
C GLY A 45 7.06 8.60 6.61
N HIS A 46 5.97 9.32 6.33
CA HIS A 46 6.02 10.68 5.77
C HIS A 46 6.79 11.63 6.68
N ALA A 47 6.55 11.56 8.00
CA ALA A 47 7.26 12.37 8.98
C ALA A 47 8.78 12.11 8.97
N PHE A 48 9.22 10.86 8.87
CA PHE A 48 10.64 10.52 8.79
C PHE A 48 11.28 10.98 7.48
N GLN A 49 10.60 10.80 6.33
CA GLN A 49 11.09 11.32 5.05
C GLN A 49 11.25 12.84 5.09
N HIS A 50 10.26 13.55 5.64
CA HIS A 50 10.31 14.99 5.80
C HIS A 50 11.45 15.43 6.73
N ALA A 51 11.56 14.82 7.91
CA ALA A 51 12.59 15.16 8.89
C ALA A 51 14.01 14.87 8.39
N ALA A 52 14.18 13.84 7.56
CA ALA A 52 15.47 13.51 6.93
C ALA A 52 15.80 14.40 5.73
N GLY A 53 14.83 15.17 5.20
CA GLY A 53 15.01 15.95 3.98
C GLY A 53 15.08 15.08 2.72
N MET A 54 14.43 13.90 2.73
CA MET A 54 14.40 13.00 1.58
C MET A 54 13.69 13.68 0.40
N LEU A 55 14.35 13.71 -0.77
CA LEU A 55 13.76 14.27 -1.97
C LEU A 55 12.66 13.33 -2.51
N LYS A 56 11.43 13.84 -2.61
CA LYS A 56 10.30 13.10 -3.19
C LYS A 56 10.52 12.81 -4.68
N GLN A 57 10.81 11.55 -5.02
CA GLN A 57 11.02 11.10 -6.40
C GLN A 57 9.72 10.92 -7.18
N ARG A 58 8.68 10.30 -6.62
CA ARG A 58 7.31 10.23 -7.21
C ARG A 58 6.30 10.17 -6.06
N THR A 59 5.04 10.49 -6.31
CA THR A 59 3.96 10.38 -5.33
C THR A 59 3.67 8.93 -5.00
N TRP A 60 3.51 8.06 -6.00
CA TRP A 60 3.31 6.63 -5.75
C TRP A 60 4.45 6.00 -4.94
N LEU A 61 5.70 6.41 -5.21
CA LEU A 61 6.87 5.87 -4.51
C LEU A 61 6.93 6.35 -3.06
N ASN A 62 6.47 7.58 -2.81
CA ASN A 62 6.37 8.13 -1.47
C ASN A 62 5.36 7.35 -0.61
N GLU A 63 4.17 7.07 -1.16
CA GLU A 63 3.15 6.25 -0.48
C GLU A 63 3.61 4.80 -0.30
N THR A 64 4.22 4.21 -1.33
CA THR A 64 4.75 2.84 -1.29
C THR A 64 5.84 2.71 -0.24
N PHE A 65 6.76 3.67 -0.16
CA PHE A 65 7.80 3.70 0.86
C PHE A 65 7.21 3.68 2.28
N CYS A 66 6.20 4.51 2.54
CA CYS A 66 5.53 4.55 3.85
C CYS A 66 4.86 3.21 4.17
N ASN A 67 4.24 2.58 3.17
CA ASN A 67 3.63 1.26 3.34
C ASN A 67 4.67 0.14 3.54
N VAL A 68 5.82 0.17 2.87
CA VAL A 68 6.92 -0.79 3.09
C VAL A 68 7.50 -0.62 4.50
N LEU A 69 7.68 0.63 4.96
CA LEU A 69 8.13 0.92 6.31
C LEU A 69 7.14 0.38 7.35
N PHE A 70 5.86 0.66 7.14
CA PHE A 70 4.78 0.22 8.03
C PHE A 70 4.67 -1.30 8.07
N HIS A 71 4.64 -1.97 6.91
CA HIS A 71 4.62 -3.43 6.82
C HIS A 71 5.84 -4.04 7.51
N THR A 72 7.04 -3.53 7.21
CA THR A 72 8.29 -4.00 7.82
C THR A 72 8.25 -3.84 9.35
N TYR A 73 7.77 -2.71 9.85
CA TYR A 73 7.66 -2.49 11.30
C TYR A 73 6.73 -3.53 11.96
N LEU A 74 5.54 -3.75 11.42
CA LEU A 74 4.63 -4.76 11.98
C LEU A 74 5.23 -6.16 11.89
N ALA A 75 5.74 -6.57 10.73
CA ALA A 75 6.32 -7.89 10.56
C ALA A 75 7.47 -8.17 11.53
N GLU A 76 8.31 -7.16 11.81
CA GLU A 76 9.50 -7.33 12.67
C GLU A 76 9.23 -7.09 14.16
N LYS A 77 8.21 -6.29 14.52
CA LYS A 77 7.98 -5.85 15.90
C LYS A 77 6.63 -6.25 16.48
N ASN A 78 5.63 -6.42 15.63
CA ASN A 78 4.28 -6.79 16.07
C ASN A 78 3.56 -7.67 15.03
N PRO A 79 4.09 -8.85 14.71
CA PRO A 79 3.61 -9.67 13.60
C PRO A 79 2.15 -10.13 13.79
N ALA A 80 1.68 -10.19 15.04
CA ALA A 80 0.28 -10.50 15.35
C ALA A 80 -0.71 -9.45 14.80
N GLN A 81 -0.27 -8.22 14.55
CA GLN A 81 -1.10 -7.17 13.94
C GLN A 81 -1.05 -7.16 12.42
N LEU A 82 -0.18 -7.95 11.79
CA LEU A 82 -0.03 -7.97 10.34
C LEU A 82 -1.32 -8.30 9.58
N PRO A 83 -2.18 -9.24 10.04
CA PRO A 83 -3.46 -9.50 9.38
C PRO A 83 -4.37 -8.27 9.32
N TYR A 84 -4.37 -7.41 10.35
CA TYR A 84 -5.16 -6.18 10.35
C TYR A 84 -4.67 -5.18 9.29
N LEU A 85 -3.41 -5.26 8.87
CA LEU A 85 -2.86 -4.43 7.80
C LEU A 85 -3.12 -5.02 6.41
N THR A 86 -3.07 -6.34 6.26
CA THR A 86 -3.02 -6.98 4.93
C THR A 86 -4.37 -7.45 4.40
N VAL A 87 -5.27 -7.93 5.27
CA VAL A 87 -6.51 -8.58 4.84
C VAL A 87 -7.46 -7.61 4.16
N PHE A 88 -7.75 -6.45 4.77
CA PHE A 88 -8.66 -5.48 4.17
C PHE A 88 -8.18 -5.01 2.78
N PRO A 89 -6.91 -4.56 2.61
CA PRO A 89 -6.42 -4.17 1.29
C PRO A 89 -6.50 -5.28 0.24
N GLN A 90 -6.16 -6.53 0.60
CA GLN A 90 -6.25 -7.67 -0.32
C GLN A 90 -7.69 -7.94 -0.76
N VAL A 91 -8.62 -8.00 0.19
CA VAL A 91 -10.06 -8.20 -0.10
C VAL A 91 -10.60 -7.06 -0.95
N ALA A 92 -10.23 -5.82 -0.61
CA ALA A 92 -10.66 -4.62 -1.31
C ALA A 92 -10.24 -4.63 -2.78
N ILE A 93 -8.97 -4.95 -3.11
CA ILE A 93 -8.52 -4.98 -4.50
C ILE A 93 -9.10 -6.16 -5.29
N GLN A 94 -9.24 -7.34 -4.67
CA GLN A 94 -9.71 -8.55 -5.36
C GLN A 94 -11.22 -8.50 -5.64
N SER A 95 -11.97 -7.79 -4.81
CA SER A 95 -13.42 -7.67 -4.95
C SER A 95 -13.83 -6.39 -5.67
N PHE A 96 -12.87 -5.53 -6.08
CA PHE A 96 -13.19 -4.26 -6.72
C PHE A 96 -13.64 -4.49 -8.17
N PRO A 97 -14.79 -3.92 -8.60
CA PRO A 97 -15.21 -4.01 -9.99
C PRO A 97 -14.29 -3.18 -10.90
N ALA A 98 -13.52 -3.84 -11.76
CA ALA A 98 -12.50 -3.20 -12.60
C ALA A 98 -13.10 -2.12 -13.52
N GLU A 99 -14.35 -2.28 -13.96
CA GLU A 99 -15.08 -1.32 -14.80
C GLU A 99 -15.33 0.03 -14.12
N ARG A 100 -15.18 0.13 -12.79
CA ARG A 100 -15.29 1.38 -12.04
C ARG A 100 -13.96 2.14 -11.95
N LEU A 101 -12.85 1.53 -12.36
CA LEU A 101 -11.54 2.16 -12.30
C LEU A 101 -11.26 2.89 -13.62
N LYS A 102 -11.13 4.23 -13.54
CA LYS A 102 -10.65 5.04 -14.66
C LYS A 102 -9.13 4.97 -14.85
N TYR A 103 -8.40 4.83 -13.74
CA TYR A 103 -6.94 4.90 -13.65
C TYR A 103 -6.40 3.70 -12.85
N ASN A 104 -5.42 2.96 -13.36
CA ASN A 104 -4.89 1.78 -12.65
C ASN A 104 -3.38 1.57 -12.79
N THR A 105 -2.64 2.51 -13.39
CA THR A 105 -1.18 2.43 -13.51
C THR A 105 -0.45 3.41 -12.57
N LEU A 106 0.82 3.15 -12.26
CA LEU A 106 1.63 4.07 -11.46
C LEU A 106 1.80 5.44 -12.16
N GLU A 107 1.87 5.44 -13.49
CA GLU A 107 1.95 6.63 -14.32
C GLU A 107 0.67 7.45 -14.23
N ASP A 108 -0.50 6.80 -14.27
CA ASP A 108 -1.78 7.47 -14.10
C ASP A 108 -1.89 8.10 -12.71
N PHE A 109 -1.48 7.37 -11.67
CA PHE A 109 -1.47 7.91 -10.31
C PHE A 109 -0.60 9.16 -10.20
N GLU A 110 0.62 9.13 -10.76
CA GLU A 110 1.51 10.29 -10.73
C GLU A 110 0.93 11.47 -11.52
N LYS A 111 0.47 11.22 -12.74
CA LYS A 111 0.00 12.25 -13.67
C LYS A 111 -1.31 12.88 -13.24
N TYR A 112 -2.24 12.08 -12.72
CA TYR A 112 -3.60 12.48 -12.40
C TYR A 112 -3.90 12.54 -10.91
N TYR A 113 -2.87 12.53 -10.04
CA TYR A 113 -3.01 12.48 -8.58
C TYR A 113 -4.12 13.40 -8.03
N ASN A 114 -4.07 14.69 -8.37
CA ASN A 114 -5.05 15.67 -7.88
C ASN A 114 -6.47 15.38 -8.37
N GLU A 115 -6.63 14.89 -9.60
CA GLU A 115 -7.94 14.49 -10.12
C GLU A 115 -8.45 13.22 -9.42
N ILE A 116 -7.57 12.23 -9.24
CA ILE A 116 -7.87 10.98 -8.54
C ILE A 116 -8.35 11.28 -7.12
N ALA A 117 -7.58 12.07 -6.37
CA ALA A 117 -7.86 12.40 -4.97
C ALA A 117 -9.15 13.23 -4.77
N THR A 118 -9.58 14.00 -5.78
CA THR A 118 -10.73 14.92 -5.62
C THR A 118 -12.00 14.48 -6.36
N LYS A 119 -11.87 13.70 -7.43
CA LYS A 119 -13.00 13.35 -8.31
C LYS A 119 -13.21 11.85 -8.50
N HIS A 120 -12.23 11.01 -8.17
CA HIS A 120 -12.32 9.55 -8.37
C HIS A 120 -12.01 8.80 -7.07
N PRO A 121 -12.93 8.86 -6.07
CA PRO A 121 -12.73 8.21 -4.78
C PRO A 121 -12.54 6.69 -4.89
N ASP A 122 -13.18 6.07 -5.90
CA ASP A 122 -13.02 4.66 -6.24
C ASP A 122 -11.57 4.33 -6.61
N ASN A 123 -10.99 5.10 -7.55
CA ASN A 123 -9.57 4.95 -7.90
C ASN A 123 -8.68 5.26 -6.69
N TYR A 124 -8.94 6.33 -5.95
CA TYR A 124 -8.12 6.70 -4.79
C TYR A 124 -8.09 5.57 -3.75
N GLY A 125 -9.25 5.06 -3.32
CA GLY A 125 -9.34 3.96 -2.37
C GLY A 125 -8.68 2.68 -2.88
N TRP A 126 -8.85 2.37 -4.17
CA TRP A 126 -8.19 1.23 -4.80
C TRP A 126 -6.66 1.37 -4.81
N TYR A 127 -6.11 2.53 -5.20
CA TYR A 127 -4.66 2.79 -5.16
C TYR A 127 -4.10 2.65 -3.74
N GLN A 128 -4.78 3.23 -2.73
CA GLN A 128 -4.36 3.13 -1.34
C GLN A 128 -4.26 1.67 -0.88
N CYS A 129 -5.28 0.85 -1.18
CA CYS A 129 -5.24 -0.59 -0.89
C CYS A 129 -4.15 -1.31 -1.71
N ARG A 130 -4.00 -0.98 -3.00
CA ARG A 130 -3.00 -1.62 -3.85
C ARG A 130 -1.57 -1.30 -3.41
N PHE A 131 -1.28 -0.11 -2.89
CA PHE A 131 0.03 0.21 -2.31
C PHE A 131 0.34 -0.60 -1.04
N HIS A 132 -0.65 -0.94 -0.22
CA HIS A 132 -0.44 -1.87 0.90
C HIS A 132 -0.11 -3.29 0.42
N VAL A 133 -0.79 -3.76 -0.63
CA VAL A 133 -0.50 -5.08 -1.22
C VAL A 133 0.89 -5.07 -1.86
N LEU A 134 1.24 -4.01 -2.60
CA LEU A 134 2.58 -3.84 -3.18
C LEU A 134 3.67 -3.86 -2.09
N ALA A 135 3.44 -3.18 -0.96
CA ALA A 135 4.38 -3.19 0.16
C ALA A 135 4.56 -4.58 0.79
N ALA A 136 3.49 -5.36 0.88
CA ALA A 136 3.57 -6.76 1.31
C ALA A 136 4.38 -7.60 0.31
N GLU A 137 4.11 -7.48 -1.00
CA GLU A 137 4.89 -8.17 -2.05
C GLU A 137 6.40 -7.82 -1.95
N ILE A 138 6.74 -6.55 -1.76
CA ILE A 138 8.13 -6.10 -1.59
C ILE A 138 8.77 -6.74 -0.34
N TYR A 139 8.07 -6.76 0.80
CA TYR A 139 8.56 -7.35 2.03
C TYR A 139 8.68 -8.88 1.92
N ASP A 140 7.72 -9.57 1.34
CA ASP A 140 7.74 -11.03 1.19
C ASP A 140 8.93 -11.50 0.31
N LEU A 141 9.32 -10.68 -0.66
CA LEU A 141 10.43 -10.98 -1.58
C LEU A 141 11.83 -10.69 -1.01
N GLY A 142 11.98 -9.72 -0.09
CA GLY A 142 13.30 -9.30 0.39
C GLY A 142 13.43 -8.98 1.87
N GLY A 143 12.36 -9.19 2.63
CA GLY A 143 12.26 -8.89 4.06
C GLY A 143 12.58 -7.45 4.41
N LYS A 144 12.97 -7.23 5.67
CA LYS A 144 13.38 -5.92 6.19
C LYS A 144 14.56 -5.26 5.46
N ASP A 145 15.35 -6.03 4.72
CA ASP A 145 16.53 -5.49 4.05
C ASP A 145 16.15 -4.60 2.87
N VAL A 146 15.01 -4.86 2.21
CA VAL A 146 14.51 -3.95 1.16
C VAL A 146 14.24 -2.57 1.71
N MET A 147 13.61 -2.47 2.89
CA MET A 147 13.30 -1.19 3.52
C MET A 147 14.57 -0.37 3.80
N LYS A 148 15.64 -1.02 4.31
CA LYS A 148 16.93 -0.36 4.51
C LYS A 148 17.54 0.13 3.19
N LYS A 149 17.49 -0.71 2.15
CA LYS A 149 18.01 -0.35 0.83
C LYS A 149 17.24 0.81 0.22
N MET A 150 15.91 0.81 0.28
CA MET A 150 15.07 1.94 -0.14
C MET A 150 15.42 3.21 0.61
N TRP A 151 15.59 3.15 1.93
CA TRP A 151 16.02 4.29 2.72
C TRP A 151 17.36 4.84 2.22
N ASP A 152 18.38 3.98 2.14
CA ASP A 152 19.74 4.39 1.77
C ASP A 152 19.80 5.02 0.36
N ILE A 153 19.17 4.38 -0.64
CA ILE A 153 19.24 4.87 -2.02
C ILE A 153 18.45 6.17 -2.22
N LEU A 154 17.27 6.30 -1.61
CA LEU A 154 16.45 7.52 -1.73
C LEU A 154 17.02 8.68 -0.92
N MET A 155 17.63 8.42 0.24
CA MET A 155 18.31 9.45 1.02
C MET A 155 19.54 10.02 0.32
N ASN A 156 20.25 9.21 -0.47
CA ASN A 156 21.43 9.66 -1.19
C ASN A 156 21.10 10.27 -2.56
N GLN A 157 19.84 10.19 -3.01
CA GLN A 157 19.41 10.73 -4.30
C GLN A 157 18.85 12.15 -4.17
N ASN A 158 19.76 13.12 -4.30
CA ASN A 158 19.45 14.56 -4.11
C ASN A 158 18.90 15.25 -5.37
N GLU A 159 18.77 14.53 -6.49
CA GLU A 159 18.24 15.07 -7.74
C GLU A 159 16.97 14.32 -8.15
N LYS A 160 16.04 15.02 -8.79
CA LYS A 160 14.81 14.40 -9.32
C LYS A 160 15.16 13.63 -10.59
N LEU A 161 14.99 12.32 -10.56
CA LEU A 161 15.29 11.46 -11.71
C LEU A 161 14.13 11.44 -12.71
N ASN A 162 14.46 11.21 -13.99
CA ASN A 162 13.47 10.79 -14.99
C ASN A 162 13.00 9.34 -14.69
N ASP A 163 12.00 8.86 -15.42
CA ASP A 163 11.38 7.55 -15.11
C ASP A 163 12.34 6.38 -15.34
N ASP A 164 13.16 6.43 -16.39
CA ASP A 164 14.14 5.38 -16.70
C ASP A 164 15.23 5.31 -15.62
N ASP A 165 15.84 6.45 -15.28
CA ASP A 165 16.88 6.53 -14.25
C ASP A 165 16.36 6.16 -12.85
N LEU A 166 15.10 6.53 -12.54
CA LEU A 166 14.47 6.15 -11.27
C LEU A 166 14.23 4.64 -11.21
N THR A 167 13.74 4.05 -12.29
CA THR A 167 13.52 2.60 -12.40
C THR A 167 14.85 1.87 -12.22
N ASP A 168 15.90 2.31 -12.92
CA ASP A 168 17.25 1.80 -12.81
C ASP A 168 17.79 1.85 -11.38
N LEU A 169 17.57 2.97 -10.67
CA LEU A 169 17.98 3.14 -9.28
C LEU A 169 17.28 2.13 -8.36
N LEU A 170 15.96 1.95 -8.52
CA LEU A 170 15.15 1.04 -7.71
C LEU A 170 15.53 -0.44 -7.96
N ILE A 171 15.71 -0.83 -9.22
CA ILE A 171 16.14 -2.19 -9.60
C ILE A 171 17.53 -2.50 -9.01
N LYS A 172 18.48 -1.57 -9.11
CA LYS A 172 19.82 -1.71 -8.54
C LYS A 172 19.80 -1.79 -7.00
N ALA A 173 18.80 -1.20 -6.35
CA ALA A 173 18.68 -1.22 -4.90
C ALA A 173 18.29 -2.60 -4.37
N HIS A 174 17.27 -3.23 -4.97
CA HIS A 174 16.83 -4.57 -4.58
C HIS A 174 15.94 -5.25 -5.65
N PRO A 175 16.16 -6.53 -6.01
CA PRO A 175 15.33 -7.26 -6.99
C PRO A 175 13.83 -7.31 -6.66
N ALA A 176 13.48 -7.31 -5.38
CA ALA A 176 12.08 -7.24 -4.92
C ALA A 176 11.33 -6.02 -5.48
N LEU A 177 12.00 -4.88 -5.65
CA LEU A 177 11.39 -3.66 -6.19
C LEU A 177 11.07 -3.82 -7.68
N GLU A 178 12.01 -4.39 -8.45
CA GLU A 178 11.80 -4.71 -9.87
C GLU A 178 10.60 -5.63 -10.05
N GLN A 179 10.56 -6.72 -9.29
CA GLN A 179 9.51 -7.72 -9.40
C GLN A 179 8.15 -7.16 -8.99
N ALA A 180 8.08 -6.40 -7.91
CA ALA A 180 6.84 -5.79 -7.44
C ALA A 180 6.28 -4.74 -8.43
N ILE A 181 7.15 -3.91 -9.01
CA ILE A 181 6.75 -2.93 -10.05
C ILE A 181 6.31 -3.65 -11.34
N THR A 182 7.02 -4.72 -11.72
CA THR A 182 6.64 -5.55 -12.88
C THR A 182 5.28 -6.23 -12.65
N ASN A 183 5.02 -6.73 -11.44
CA ASN A 183 3.74 -7.32 -11.07
C ASN A 183 2.59 -6.30 -11.13
N TRP A 184 2.84 -5.03 -10.80
CA TRP A 184 1.83 -3.97 -10.98
C TRP A 184 1.35 -3.89 -12.42
N ASN A 185 2.27 -3.97 -13.38
CA ASN A 185 2.00 -3.74 -14.81
C ASN A 185 1.40 -4.95 -15.54
N ASN A 186 1.43 -6.14 -14.94
CA ASN A 186 0.97 -7.40 -15.56
C ASN A 186 -0.44 -7.83 -15.10
N GLN A 187 -1.21 -6.93 -14.49
CA GLN A 187 -2.55 -7.19 -13.95
C GLN A 187 -3.67 -6.66 -14.85
#